data_AF-A0A7E4W8T6-F1
#
_entry.id   AF-A0A7E4W8T6-F1
#
_cell.length_a   1.000
_cell.length_b   1.000
_cell.length_c   1.000
_cell.angle_alpha   90.00
_cell.angle_beta   90.00
_cell.angle_gamma   90.00
#
_symmetry.space_group_name_H-M   'P 1'
#
loop_
_entity.id
_entity.type
_entity.pdbx_description
1 polymer ?
#
loop_
_entity_poly.entity_id
_entity_poly.type
_entity_poly.pdbx_seq_one_letter_code
_entity_poly.pdbx_strand_id
1 'polypeptide(L)'
;MIVAVFLLGLFIGASGVCDFQFAVNYDVNDVIKNSDTQNALIEDIMTWEGKFMVNGIGLNAKSGLTYDGSWLNYSTGLPILLHDFSAASKESVHLGLLALGLDETKTHVQTLFKSSMGGNGNVKDYVLDVLKRKLASYNGWDKQYPGFGGYLPWYSVTDDGMKLLEHEEWKSAVPSLDNGEMIWGLIAVVQALKDANQPDLANDYQNYVDKLSLTALDIFLNETSKGIRCVAQISDITKSPKENTYSQDNTCLLDDPYEGELFLLFAELYSDWSNYSVSADDIWKLKQAKSKAVPYSGENGEKITVQEGYWFSSHEQWKFMELPYFDSEIANGIYLNGERARSHYSKANGFPGLLAAVTNVSSFDNYNLTKLPAYVSAAGIQEIASQKVETTSLYTPYGAFPMLLHPDTRGYGLAWYLNMLKGDRMQGPQGSTESIWIDGSMISPVQTWDSKITSVLAMNGGIIDLTRKYLNETDKYEQFKNRIDSEWKKVFGSTVPANGAYYLPSKGFETNGVGFDCGINSTLSTKTSAGTTAGSTVSPGVVETTTQGSGDKAGISVAFLVVLALFYMI
;
A
#
# COMPACT_ATOMS: atom_id res chain seq x y z
N MET A 1 -67.30 -21.36 10.34
CA MET A 1 -66.64 -20.09 9.95
C MET A 1 -65.68 -19.73 11.07
N ILE A 2 -64.38 -20.03 10.89
CA ILE A 2 -63.33 -19.73 11.87
C ILE A 2 -62.56 -18.55 11.28
N VAL A 3 -62.62 -17.40 11.96
CA VAL A 3 -61.86 -16.21 11.59
C VAL A 3 -60.50 -16.31 12.25
N ALA A 4 -59.46 -16.58 11.47
CA ALA A 4 -58.07 -16.50 11.90
C ALA A 4 -57.64 -15.03 11.84
N VAL A 5 -57.37 -14.44 13.01
CA VAL A 5 -56.75 -13.13 13.14
C VAL A 5 -55.24 -13.32 12.95
N PHE A 6 -54.73 -12.93 11.78
CA PHE A 6 -53.29 -12.78 11.57
C PHE A 6 -52.82 -11.50 12.27
N LEU A 7 -52.15 -11.66 13.41
CA LEU A 7 -51.32 -10.61 14.00
C LEU A 7 -50.08 -10.44 13.12
N LEU A 8 -50.09 -9.40 12.27
CA LEU A 8 -48.87 -8.87 11.68
C LEU A 8 -48.06 -8.22 12.82
N GLY A 9 -47.07 -8.95 13.33
CA GLY A 9 -46.01 -8.36 14.12
C GLY A 9 -45.16 -7.48 13.23
N LEU A 10 -45.38 -6.16 13.28
CA LEU A 10 -44.39 -5.16 12.86
C LEU A 10 -43.19 -5.30 13.80
N PHE A 11 -42.18 -6.07 13.37
CA PHE A 11 -40.84 -5.94 13.92
C PHE A 11 -40.33 -4.57 13.50
N ILE A 12 -40.45 -3.60 14.41
CA ILE A 12 -39.63 -2.39 14.39
C ILE A 12 -38.22 -2.91 14.66
N GLY A 13 -37.41 -3.03 13.62
CA GLY A 13 -36.00 -3.42 13.75
C GLY A 13 -35.33 -2.49 14.76
N ALA A 14 -34.75 -3.08 15.80
CA ALA A 14 -33.81 -2.37 16.65
C ALA A 14 -32.79 -1.68 15.75
N SER A 15 -32.46 -0.41 16.06
CA SER A 15 -31.46 0.41 15.38
C SER A 15 -30.22 -0.44 15.01
N GLY A 16 -30.19 -0.89 13.75
CA GLY A 16 -29.34 -1.98 13.30
C GLY A 16 -27.94 -1.48 13.02
N VAL A 17 -26.99 -1.85 13.88
CA VAL A 17 -25.56 -1.71 13.59
C VAL A 17 -25.26 -2.61 12.39
N CYS A 18 -24.66 -2.07 11.33
CA CYS A 18 -24.35 -2.88 10.16
C CYS A 18 -23.27 -3.91 10.53
N ASP A 19 -23.28 -5.12 9.94
CA ASP A 19 -22.29 -6.17 10.24
C ASP A 19 -20.83 -5.71 10.05
N PHE A 20 -20.58 -4.72 9.17
CA PHE A 20 -19.26 -4.14 8.95
C PHE A 20 -18.77 -3.19 10.05
N GLN A 21 -19.64 -2.78 10.97
CA GLN A 21 -19.30 -1.89 12.08
C GLN A 21 -18.83 -2.68 13.30
N PHE A 22 -17.90 -3.63 13.11
CA PHE A 22 -17.45 -4.53 14.17
C PHE A 22 -16.62 -3.83 15.26
N ALA A 23 -16.05 -2.64 15.00
CA ALA A 23 -15.14 -1.98 15.94
C ALA A 23 -15.81 -1.62 17.28
N VAL A 24 -17.12 -1.40 17.27
CA VAL A 24 -17.89 -1.11 18.50
C VAL A 24 -17.93 -2.29 19.48
N ASN A 25 -17.62 -3.50 19.01
CA ASN A 25 -17.63 -4.72 19.82
C ASN A 25 -16.32 -4.93 20.61
N TYR A 26 -15.30 -4.09 20.41
CA TYR A 26 -13.99 -4.23 21.01
C TYR A 26 -13.63 -3.04 21.90
N ASP A 27 -12.99 -3.29 23.04
CA ASP A 27 -12.40 -2.26 23.89
C ASP A 27 -10.88 -2.14 23.68
N VAL A 28 -10.37 -0.91 23.65
CA VAL A 28 -8.94 -0.65 23.43
C VAL A 28 -8.06 -1.22 24.55
N ASN A 29 -8.55 -1.27 25.79
CA ASN A 29 -7.81 -1.81 26.93
C ASN A 29 -7.82 -3.34 26.97
N ASP A 30 -8.81 -3.97 26.37
CA ASP A 30 -8.88 -5.43 26.26
C ASP A 30 -7.95 -5.94 25.17
N VAL A 31 -7.92 -5.25 24.02
CA VAL A 31 -7.04 -5.58 22.88
C VAL A 31 -5.57 -5.63 23.28
N ILE A 32 -5.09 -4.79 24.20
CA ILE A 32 -3.65 -4.80 24.55
C ILE A 32 -3.25 -5.97 25.45
N LYS A 33 -4.21 -6.59 26.17
CA LYS A 33 -3.93 -7.59 27.21
C LYS A 33 -4.30 -9.00 26.79
N ASN A 34 -5.22 -9.14 25.83
CA ASN A 34 -5.84 -10.42 25.52
C ASN A 34 -5.58 -10.81 24.06
N SER A 35 -4.77 -11.85 23.87
CA SER A 35 -4.47 -12.40 22.54
C SER A 35 -5.69 -12.93 21.80
N ASP A 36 -6.69 -13.47 22.52
CA ASP A 36 -7.92 -13.95 21.89
C ASP A 36 -8.75 -12.79 21.34
N THR A 37 -8.79 -11.67 22.08
CA THR A 37 -9.41 -10.42 21.60
C THR A 37 -8.66 -9.84 20.41
N GLN A 38 -7.32 -9.88 20.41
CA GLN A 38 -6.52 -9.47 19.25
C GLN A 38 -6.83 -10.33 18.02
N ASN A 39 -6.84 -11.65 18.19
CA ASN A 39 -7.11 -12.58 17.09
C ASN A 39 -8.53 -12.41 16.55
N ALA A 40 -9.54 -12.23 17.41
CA ALA A 40 -10.92 -11.98 16.99
C ALA A 40 -11.03 -10.65 16.22
N LEU A 41 -10.40 -9.57 16.71
CA LEU A 41 -10.37 -8.29 16.03
C LEU A 41 -9.70 -8.40 14.66
N ILE A 42 -8.56 -9.08 14.57
CA ILE A 42 -7.85 -9.28 13.30
C ILE A 42 -8.72 -10.10 12.34
N GLU A 43 -9.39 -11.14 12.82
CA GLU A 43 -10.29 -11.96 11.99
C GLU A 43 -11.42 -11.13 11.36
N ASP A 44 -12.04 -10.24 12.14
CA ASP A 44 -13.05 -9.30 11.62
C ASP A 44 -12.44 -8.33 10.60
N ILE A 45 -11.24 -7.80 10.88
CA ILE A 45 -10.52 -6.94 9.93
C ILE A 45 -10.26 -7.70 8.62
N MET A 46 -9.68 -8.90 8.66
CA MET A 46 -9.42 -9.72 7.46
C MET A 46 -10.70 -10.01 6.68
N THR A 47 -11.79 -10.31 7.38
CA THR A 47 -13.09 -10.57 6.76
C THR A 47 -13.57 -9.37 5.96
N TRP A 48 -13.47 -8.15 6.48
CA TRP A 48 -13.97 -6.96 5.80
C TRP A 48 -12.99 -6.36 4.81
N GLU A 49 -11.69 -6.34 5.11
CA GLU A 49 -10.63 -5.91 4.20
C GLU A 49 -10.54 -6.81 2.97
N GLY A 50 -10.83 -8.11 3.10
CA GLY A 50 -10.85 -9.04 1.96
C GLY A 50 -11.88 -8.65 0.89
N LYS A 51 -12.93 -7.93 1.26
CA LYS A 51 -13.96 -7.44 0.32
C LYS A 51 -13.47 -6.26 -0.54
N PHE A 52 -12.35 -5.63 -0.20
CA PHE A 52 -11.67 -4.68 -1.09
C PHE A 52 -10.93 -5.40 -2.23
N MET A 53 -10.33 -6.56 -1.94
CA MET A 53 -9.55 -7.36 -2.89
C MET A 53 -10.44 -8.17 -3.84
N VAL A 54 -11.42 -7.54 -4.47
CA VAL A 54 -12.35 -8.20 -5.40
C VAL A 54 -12.31 -7.51 -6.77
N ASN A 55 -12.83 -8.21 -7.78
CA ASN A 55 -12.85 -7.71 -9.15
C ASN A 55 -13.60 -6.36 -9.26
N GLY A 56 -12.95 -5.37 -9.87
CA GLY A 56 -13.54 -4.04 -10.10
C GLY A 56 -13.59 -3.15 -8.85
N ILE A 57 -12.90 -3.52 -7.78
CA ILE A 57 -12.67 -2.68 -6.59
C ILE A 57 -11.16 -2.47 -6.42
N GLY A 58 -10.46 -3.38 -5.74
CA GLY A 58 -9.00 -3.33 -5.57
C GLY A 58 -8.23 -4.13 -6.62
N LEU A 59 -8.90 -5.04 -7.34
CA LEU A 59 -8.24 -5.96 -8.29
C LEU A 59 -8.95 -6.02 -9.65
N ASN A 60 -8.18 -6.23 -10.71
CA ASN A 60 -8.69 -6.77 -11.97
C ASN A 60 -8.53 -8.30 -11.95
N ALA A 61 -9.65 -9.03 -11.92
CA ALA A 61 -9.63 -10.49 -11.83
C ALA A 61 -9.27 -11.20 -13.14
N LYS A 62 -9.11 -10.50 -14.27
CA LYS A 62 -8.64 -11.11 -15.52
C LYS A 62 -7.13 -10.98 -15.68
N SER A 63 -6.55 -9.82 -15.40
CA SER A 63 -5.09 -9.63 -15.46
C SER A 63 -4.38 -9.97 -14.15
N GLY A 64 -5.10 -10.03 -13.02
CA GLY A 64 -4.52 -10.25 -11.69
C GLY A 64 -3.82 -9.01 -11.11
N LEU A 65 -3.90 -7.86 -11.79
CA LEU A 65 -3.29 -6.60 -11.39
C LEU A 65 -4.13 -5.89 -10.31
N THR A 66 -3.44 -5.15 -9.44
CA THR A 66 -4.08 -4.18 -8.57
C THR A 66 -4.56 -2.97 -9.36
N TYR A 67 -5.69 -2.42 -8.93
CA TYR A 67 -6.00 -1.00 -9.09
C TYR A 67 -5.45 -0.26 -7.87
N ASP A 68 -5.14 1.03 -7.97
CA ASP A 68 -4.79 1.85 -6.80
C ASP A 68 -5.90 1.81 -5.75
N GLY A 69 -7.15 1.91 -6.21
CA GLY A 69 -8.30 1.98 -5.33
C GLY A 69 -9.60 2.34 -6.02
N SER A 70 -10.55 2.83 -5.24
CA SER A 70 -11.83 3.33 -5.75
C SER A 70 -12.43 4.40 -4.84
N TRP A 71 -13.25 5.25 -5.42
CA TRP A 71 -14.14 6.16 -4.72
C TRP A 71 -15.31 5.43 -4.07
N LEU A 72 -15.70 5.91 -2.91
CA LEU A 72 -16.85 5.44 -2.16
C LEU A 72 -18.00 6.45 -2.25
N ASN A 73 -19.22 5.96 -2.43
CA ASN A 73 -20.39 6.77 -2.19
C ASN A 73 -20.43 7.19 -0.71
N TYR A 74 -20.49 8.50 -0.45
CA TYR A 74 -20.41 9.04 0.91
C TYR A 74 -21.54 8.55 1.84
N SER A 75 -22.71 8.20 1.30
CA SER A 75 -23.85 7.70 2.09
C SER A 75 -23.78 6.21 2.35
N THR A 76 -23.39 5.42 1.35
CA THR A 76 -23.51 3.95 1.41
C THR A 76 -22.19 3.23 1.65
N GLY A 77 -21.06 3.93 1.46
CA GLY A 77 -19.72 3.35 1.54
C GLY A 77 -19.41 2.38 0.40
N LEU A 78 -20.25 2.29 -0.63
CA LEU A 78 -20.04 1.39 -1.76
C LEU A 78 -19.14 2.02 -2.84
N PRO A 79 -18.32 1.23 -3.56
CA PRO A 79 -17.51 1.72 -4.65
C PRO A 79 -18.37 2.29 -5.79
N ILE A 80 -17.97 3.42 -6.36
CA ILE A 80 -18.71 4.07 -7.47
C ILE A 80 -17.84 4.53 -8.64
N LEU A 81 -16.55 4.78 -8.41
CA LEU A 81 -15.62 5.15 -9.47
C LEU A 81 -14.26 4.53 -9.17
N LEU A 82 -13.71 3.83 -10.15
CA LEU A 82 -12.45 3.11 -10.02
C LEU A 82 -11.28 4.05 -10.29
N HIS A 83 -10.18 3.87 -9.57
CA HIS A 83 -8.87 4.35 -10.01
C HIS A 83 -8.31 3.28 -10.95
N ASP A 84 -8.51 3.44 -12.26
CA ASP A 84 -8.13 2.45 -13.27
C ASP A 84 -6.62 2.42 -13.56
N PHE A 85 -5.81 2.93 -12.63
CA PHE A 85 -4.36 2.93 -12.66
C PHE A 85 -3.79 2.26 -11.41
N SER A 86 -2.52 1.87 -11.44
CA SER A 86 -1.78 1.37 -10.29
C SER A 86 -0.27 1.59 -10.49
N ALA A 87 0.54 1.12 -9.54
CA ALA A 87 1.99 1.17 -9.56
C ALA A 87 2.59 -0.06 -8.86
N ALA A 88 3.90 -0.24 -9.02
CA ALA A 88 4.65 -1.33 -8.40
C ALA A 88 4.50 -1.37 -6.85
N SER A 89 4.29 -0.22 -6.20
CA SER A 89 4.04 -0.09 -4.76
C SER A 89 2.77 -0.80 -4.30
N LYS A 90 1.69 -0.76 -5.08
CA LYS A 90 0.45 -1.50 -4.76
C LYS A 90 0.58 -2.98 -5.10
N GLU A 91 1.36 -3.30 -6.14
CA GLU A 91 1.68 -4.68 -6.47
C GLU A 91 2.50 -5.37 -5.36
N SER A 92 3.41 -4.65 -4.67
CA SER A 92 4.26 -5.22 -3.63
C SER A 92 3.47 -5.80 -2.45
N VAL A 93 2.52 -5.05 -1.89
CA VAL A 93 1.65 -5.52 -0.81
C VAL A 93 0.73 -6.65 -1.25
N HIS A 94 0.23 -6.62 -2.49
CA HIS A 94 -0.57 -7.73 -3.01
C HIS A 94 0.27 -8.99 -3.21
N LEU A 95 1.46 -8.89 -3.81
CA LEU A 95 2.41 -9.99 -3.96
C LEU A 95 2.78 -10.58 -2.60
N GLY A 96 3.02 -9.73 -1.59
CA GLY A 96 3.31 -10.20 -0.23
C GLY A 96 2.16 -11.00 0.38
N LEU A 97 0.92 -10.53 0.23
CA LEU A 97 -0.25 -11.31 0.67
C LEU A 97 -0.45 -12.60 -0.12
N LEU A 98 -0.25 -12.59 -1.43
CA LEU A 98 -0.31 -13.80 -2.26
C LEU A 98 0.75 -14.82 -1.79
N ALA A 99 1.96 -14.37 -1.47
CA ALA A 99 3.01 -15.23 -0.92
C ALA A 99 2.57 -15.86 0.42
N LEU A 100 2.02 -15.06 1.34
CA LEU A 100 1.48 -15.57 2.61
C LEU A 100 0.24 -16.48 2.42
N GLY A 101 -0.57 -16.24 1.38
CA GLY A 101 -1.77 -17.02 1.08
C GLY A 101 -1.50 -18.45 0.61
N LEU A 102 -0.27 -18.74 0.16
CA LEU A 102 0.18 -20.11 -0.15
C LEU A 102 0.41 -20.96 1.10
N ASP A 103 0.59 -20.33 2.27
CA ASP A 103 0.73 -21.00 3.56
C ASP A 103 -0.63 -21.14 4.26
N GLU A 104 -1.15 -22.37 4.29
CA GLU A 104 -2.44 -22.70 4.90
C GLU A 104 -2.44 -22.50 6.43
N THR A 105 -1.27 -22.39 7.07
CA THR A 105 -1.16 -22.12 8.52
C THR A 105 -1.41 -20.65 8.87
N LYS A 106 -1.36 -19.74 7.88
CA LYS A 106 -1.66 -18.31 8.06
C LYS A 106 -3.17 -18.06 8.08
N THR A 107 -3.85 -18.51 9.13
CA THR A 107 -5.33 -18.54 9.21
C THR A 107 -6.01 -17.19 8.91
N HIS A 108 -5.47 -16.08 9.39
CA HIS A 108 -5.99 -14.73 9.10
C HIS A 108 -5.88 -14.37 7.62
N VAL A 109 -4.79 -14.73 6.95
CA VAL A 109 -4.62 -14.55 5.50
C VAL A 109 -5.58 -15.48 4.75
N GLN A 110 -5.81 -16.69 5.24
CA GLN A 110 -6.82 -17.59 4.67
C GLN A 110 -8.23 -16.98 4.76
N THR A 111 -8.57 -16.32 5.87
CA THR A 111 -9.86 -15.61 6.03
C THR A 111 -9.98 -14.42 5.08
N LEU A 112 -8.91 -13.63 4.92
CA LEU A 112 -8.84 -12.53 3.97
C LEU A 112 -9.17 -13.00 2.54
N PHE A 113 -8.49 -14.05 2.05
CA PHE A 113 -8.72 -14.56 0.70
C PHE A 113 -10.07 -15.25 0.54
N LYS A 114 -10.56 -15.95 1.57
CA LYS A 114 -11.93 -16.48 1.55
C LYS A 114 -12.95 -15.37 1.37
N SER A 115 -12.77 -14.22 2.03
CA SER A 115 -13.65 -13.09 1.83
C SER A 115 -13.53 -12.50 0.41
N SER A 116 -12.31 -12.31 -0.07
CA SER A 116 -12.00 -11.85 -1.45
C SER A 116 -12.63 -12.73 -2.54
N MET A 117 -12.65 -14.04 -2.36
CA MET A 117 -13.24 -14.98 -3.32
C MET A 117 -14.75 -15.20 -3.14
N GLY A 118 -15.41 -14.49 -2.21
CA GLY A 118 -16.83 -14.66 -1.92
C GLY A 118 -17.18 -15.97 -1.18
N GLY A 119 -16.22 -16.54 -0.45
CA GLY A 119 -16.37 -17.68 0.46
C GLY A 119 -16.30 -19.06 -0.18
N ASN A 120 -16.15 -19.17 -1.50
CA ASN A 120 -16.18 -20.44 -2.22
C ASN A 120 -14.84 -20.75 -2.87
N GLY A 121 -14.26 -21.92 -2.59
CA GLY A 121 -13.08 -22.46 -3.27
C GLY A 121 -11.88 -22.69 -2.36
N ASN A 122 -10.78 -23.13 -2.97
CA ASN A 122 -9.51 -23.33 -2.28
C ASN A 122 -8.64 -22.07 -2.46
N VAL A 123 -8.16 -21.50 -1.34
CA VAL A 123 -7.36 -20.27 -1.33
C VAL A 123 -6.04 -20.46 -2.09
N LYS A 124 -5.34 -21.57 -1.87
CA LYS A 124 -4.07 -21.87 -2.55
C LYS A 124 -4.25 -21.92 -4.06
N ASP A 125 -5.30 -22.58 -4.56
CA ASP A 125 -5.61 -22.64 -5.99
C ASP A 125 -5.92 -21.25 -6.57
N TYR A 126 -6.70 -20.44 -5.84
CA TYR A 126 -6.99 -19.06 -6.23
C TYR A 126 -5.73 -18.20 -6.30
N VAL A 127 -4.87 -18.27 -5.27
CA VAL A 127 -3.61 -17.54 -5.21
C VAL A 127 -2.70 -17.94 -6.36
N LEU A 128 -2.55 -19.24 -6.65
CA LEU A 128 -1.74 -19.73 -7.77
C LEU A 128 -2.26 -19.24 -9.12
N ASP A 129 -3.58 -19.18 -9.30
CA ASP A 129 -4.19 -18.64 -10.52
C ASP A 129 -3.93 -17.12 -10.67
N VAL A 130 -4.09 -16.35 -9.59
CA VAL A 130 -3.77 -14.91 -9.58
C VAL A 130 -2.30 -14.67 -9.92
N LEU A 131 -1.38 -15.41 -9.32
CA LEU A 131 0.06 -15.30 -9.60
C LEU A 131 0.37 -15.58 -11.08
N LYS A 132 -0.21 -16.63 -11.68
CA LYS A 132 -0.03 -16.92 -13.12
C LYS A 132 -0.51 -15.78 -14.01
N ARG A 133 -1.68 -15.21 -13.74
CA ARG A 133 -2.25 -14.10 -14.52
C ARG A 133 -1.43 -12.81 -14.35
N LYS A 134 -0.97 -12.53 -13.13
CA LYS A 134 -0.11 -11.40 -12.80
C LYS A 134 1.23 -11.48 -13.54
N LEU A 135 1.92 -12.63 -13.47
CA LEU A 135 3.17 -12.83 -14.20
C LEU A 135 2.98 -12.75 -15.72
N ALA A 136 1.87 -13.26 -16.25
CA ALA A 136 1.55 -13.09 -17.67
C ALA A 136 1.39 -11.61 -18.05
N SER A 137 0.77 -10.80 -17.19
CA SER A 137 0.64 -9.35 -17.39
C SER A 137 2.00 -8.63 -17.37
N TYR A 138 2.88 -9.02 -16.45
CA TYR A 138 4.25 -8.49 -16.36
C TYR A 138 5.08 -8.81 -17.60
N ASN A 139 5.04 -10.07 -18.04
CA ASN A 139 5.71 -10.49 -19.27
C ASN A 139 5.12 -9.83 -20.51
N GLY A 140 3.80 -9.59 -20.53
CA GLY A 140 3.12 -8.84 -21.59
C GLY A 140 3.62 -7.40 -21.68
N TRP A 141 3.70 -6.71 -20.54
CA TRP A 141 4.25 -5.36 -20.44
C TRP A 141 5.69 -5.28 -20.95
N ASP A 142 6.56 -6.14 -20.41
CA ASP A 142 7.97 -6.16 -20.75
C ASP A 142 8.22 -6.48 -22.24
N LYS A 143 7.43 -7.37 -22.82
CA LYS A 143 7.48 -7.66 -24.25
C LYS A 143 7.07 -6.45 -25.10
N GLN A 144 6.08 -5.69 -24.65
CA GLN A 144 5.56 -4.54 -25.39
C GLN A 144 6.45 -3.30 -25.23
N TYR A 145 7.04 -3.10 -24.05
CA TYR A 145 7.84 -1.94 -23.70
C TYR A 145 9.18 -2.35 -23.05
N PRO A 146 10.09 -2.98 -23.81
CA PRO A 146 11.36 -3.49 -23.28
C PRO A 146 12.28 -2.40 -22.72
N GLY A 147 12.05 -1.12 -23.05
CA GLY A 147 12.82 0.00 -22.51
C GLY A 147 12.64 0.22 -21.02
N PHE A 148 11.59 -0.34 -20.42
CA PHE A 148 11.43 -0.38 -18.97
C PHE A 148 12.26 -1.49 -18.31
N GLY A 149 12.84 -2.42 -19.07
CA GLY A 149 13.71 -3.49 -18.55
C GLY A 149 13.06 -4.44 -17.55
N GLY A 150 11.73 -4.60 -17.62
CA GLY A 150 10.92 -5.37 -16.66
C GLY A 150 10.36 -4.56 -15.49
N TYR A 151 10.80 -3.31 -15.31
CA TYR A 151 10.27 -2.43 -14.27
C TYR A 151 8.90 -1.86 -14.68
N LEU A 152 8.09 -1.50 -13.68
CA LEU A 152 6.75 -0.97 -13.92
C LEU A 152 6.72 0.54 -13.64
N PRO A 153 6.21 1.37 -14.56
CA PRO A 153 5.86 2.75 -14.24
C PRO A 153 4.57 2.77 -13.42
N TRP A 154 3.97 3.95 -13.27
CA TRP A 154 2.54 4.02 -13.05
C TRP A 154 1.82 3.67 -14.36
N TYR A 155 0.85 2.77 -14.31
CA TYR A 155 0.22 2.18 -15.49
C TYR A 155 -1.30 2.14 -15.36
N SER A 156 -2.00 2.15 -16.50
CA SER A 156 -3.43 1.83 -16.56
C SER A 156 -3.64 0.32 -16.54
N VAL A 157 -4.69 -0.11 -15.86
CA VAL A 157 -5.04 -1.53 -15.66
C VAL A 157 -6.18 -1.91 -16.59
N THR A 158 -6.00 -2.97 -17.36
CA THR A 158 -7.06 -3.54 -18.20
C THR A 158 -7.16 -5.06 -18.03
N ASP A 159 -8.21 -5.62 -18.61
CA ASP A 159 -8.43 -7.06 -18.67
C ASP A 159 -7.31 -7.80 -19.41
N ASP A 160 -6.67 -7.17 -20.40
CA ASP A 160 -5.58 -7.74 -21.20
C ASP A 160 -4.19 -7.52 -20.58
N GLY A 161 -4.11 -6.90 -19.39
CA GLY A 161 -2.86 -6.53 -18.73
C GLY A 161 -2.69 -5.02 -18.57
N MET A 162 -1.44 -4.56 -18.63
CA MET A 162 -1.06 -3.16 -18.40
C MET A 162 -1.09 -2.33 -19.68
N LYS A 163 -1.41 -1.04 -19.56
CA LYS A 163 -1.26 -0.04 -20.62
C LYS A 163 -0.53 1.18 -20.09
N LEU A 164 0.09 1.93 -21.01
CA LEU A 164 0.63 3.25 -20.69
C LEU A 164 -0.48 4.11 -20.10
N LEU A 165 -0.19 4.77 -18.99
CA LEU A 165 -1.09 5.74 -18.40
C LEU A 165 -1.27 6.91 -19.38
N GLU A 166 -2.48 7.48 -19.46
CA GLU A 166 -2.73 8.60 -20.38
C GLU A 166 -1.87 9.83 -20.06
N HIS A 167 -1.45 9.97 -18.80
CA HIS A 167 -0.56 11.02 -18.34
C HIS A 167 0.84 10.88 -18.96
N GLU A 168 1.28 11.93 -19.67
CA GLU A 168 2.54 11.92 -20.45
C GLU A 168 3.77 11.54 -19.61
N GLU A 169 3.80 11.92 -18.34
CA GLU A 169 5.00 11.76 -17.49
C GLU A 169 5.42 10.31 -17.26
N TRP A 170 4.48 9.38 -17.15
CA TRP A 170 4.79 7.97 -16.90
C TRP A 170 4.89 7.14 -18.17
N LYS A 171 4.65 7.73 -19.36
CA LYS A 171 4.77 7.01 -20.64
C LYS A 171 6.21 6.63 -20.96
N SER A 172 7.18 7.37 -20.41
CA SER A 172 8.60 7.17 -20.63
C SER A 172 9.41 7.35 -19.35
N ALA A 173 8.80 7.18 -18.17
CA ALA A 173 9.48 7.31 -16.89
C ALA A 173 9.18 6.12 -15.99
N VAL A 174 10.14 5.72 -15.17
CA VAL A 174 9.99 4.58 -14.27
C VAL A 174 10.58 4.88 -12.89
N PRO A 175 9.83 4.68 -11.78
CA PRO A 175 10.30 4.99 -10.44
C PRO A 175 11.04 3.80 -9.83
N SER A 176 12.21 4.02 -9.23
CA SER A 176 12.96 2.96 -8.54
C SER A 176 12.39 2.62 -7.16
N LEU A 177 11.76 3.57 -6.46
CA LEU A 177 11.18 3.36 -5.14
C LEU A 177 10.10 2.28 -5.17
N ASP A 178 9.02 2.49 -5.93
CA ASP A 178 7.90 1.55 -6.05
C ASP A 178 8.36 0.16 -6.54
N ASN A 179 9.34 0.15 -7.44
CA ASN A 179 9.89 -1.10 -7.95
C ASN A 179 10.77 -1.82 -6.92
N GLY A 180 11.47 -1.09 -6.06
CA GLY A 180 12.21 -1.65 -4.93
C GLY A 180 11.29 -2.45 -4.00
N GLU A 181 10.12 -1.91 -3.70
CA GLU A 181 9.07 -2.59 -2.92
C GLU A 181 8.57 -3.85 -3.64
N MET A 182 8.20 -3.71 -4.92
CA MET A 182 7.69 -4.85 -5.70
C MET A 182 8.69 -6.00 -5.80
N ILE A 183 9.98 -5.70 -5.96
CA ILE A 183 11.03 -6.71 -6.09
C ILE A 183 11.07 -7.64 -4.88
N TRP A 184 10.99 -7.12 -3.66
CA TRP A 184 11.00 -7.98 -2.48
C TRP A 184 9.69 -8.74 -2.32
N GLY A 185 8.56 -8.18 -2.75
CA GLY A 185 7.31 -8.91 -2.93
C GLY A 185 7.44 -10.09 -3.90
N LEU A 186 8.11 -9.91 -5.04
CA LEU A 186 8.41 -10.97 -6.01
C LEU A 186 9.31 -12.06 -5.41
N ILE A 187 10.35 -11.66 -4.69
CA ILE A 187 11.26 -12.57 -3.99
C ILE A 187 10.52 -13.41 -2.95
N ALA A 188 9.60 -12.81 -2.18
CA ALA A 188 8.77 -13.54 -1.23
C ALA A 188 7.86 -14.55 -1.94
N VAL A 189 7.30 -14.20 -3.11
CA VAL A 189 6.53 -15.13 -3.94
C VAL A 189 7.40 -16.31 -4.42
N VAL A 190 8.63 -16.06 -4.88
CA VAL A 190 9.56 -17.14 -5.26
C VAL A 190 9.75 -18.12 -4.10
N GLN A 191 10.06 -17.61 -2.91
CA GLN A 191 10.27 -18.45 -1.74
C GLN A 191 8.99 -19.21 -1.34
N ALA A 192 7.84 -18.54 -1.31
CA ALA A 192 6.58 -19.16 -0.94
C ALA A 192 6.15 -20.25 -1.95
N LEU A 193 6.42 -20.07 -3.24
CA LEU A 193 6.15 -21.08 -4.27
C LEU A 193 7.06 -22.32 -4.11
N LYS A 194 8.34 -22.13 -3.78
CA LYS A 194 9.24 -23.24 -3.42
C LYS A 194 8.68 -24.02 -2.23
N ASP A 195 8.29 -23.31 -1.18
CA ASP A 195 7.76 -23.90 0.06
C ASP A 195 6.41 -24.61 -0.18
N ALA A 196 5.58 -24.09 -1.09
CA ALA A 196 4.33 -24.69 -1.51
C ALA A 196 4.47 -25.83 -2.55
N ASN A 197 5.70 -26.21 -2.88
CA ASN A 197 6.07 -27.23 -3.86
C ASN A 197 5.50 -26.93 -5.26
N GLN A 198 5.69 -25.71 -5.74
CA GLN A 198 5.30 -25.21 -7.08
C GLN A 198 6.54 -24.77 -7.88
N PRO A 199 7.46 -25.70 -8.21
CA PRO A 199 8.80 -25.35 -8.71
C PRO A 199 8.78 -24.64 -10.06
N ASP A 200 7.88 -25.00 -10.97
CA ASP A 200 7.84 -24.38 -12.30
C ASP A 200 7.48 -22.90 -12.21
N LEU A 201 6.42 -22.57 -11.45
CA LEU A 201 6.02 -21.18 -11.25
C LEU A 201 7.06 -20.41 -10.41
N ALA A 202 7.70 -21.07 -9.44
CA ALA A 202 8.80 -20.46 -8.68
C ALA A 202 9.96 -20.06 -9.60
N ASN A 203 10.33 -20.93 -10.55
CA ASN A 203 11.37 -20.64 -11.54
C ASN A 203 10.95 -19.52 -12.49
N ASP A 204 9.69 -19.47 -12.92
CA ASP A 204 9.21 -18.39 -13.79
C ASP A 204 9.28 -17.01 -13.09
N TYR A 205 8.93 -16.95 -11.81
CA TYR A 205 9.10 -15.73 -11.00
C TYR A 205 10.57 -15.40 -10.74
N GLN A 206 11.43 -16.41 -10.48
CA GLN A 206 12.87 -16.20 -10.30
C GLN A 206 13.50 -15.63 -11.58
N ASN A 207 13.14 -16.13 -12.75
CA ASN A 207 13.60 -15.60 -14.04
C ASN A 207 13.22 -14.12 -14.21
N TYR A 208 12.04 -13.72 -13.73
CA TYR A 208 11.62 -12.31 -13.75
C TYR A 208 12.49 -11.47 -12.80
N VAL A 209 12.73 -11.92 -11.57
CA VAL A 209 13.63 -11.25 -10.60
C VAL A 209 15.06 -11.13 -11.15
N ASP A 210 15.58 -12.21 -11.74
CA ASP A 210 16.91 -12.24 -12.35
C ASP A 210 17.03 -11.19 -13.46
N LYS A 211 15.99 -11.07 -14.31
CA LYS A 211 15.95 -10.02 -15.32
C LYS A 211 16.04 -8.61 -14.72
N LEU A 212 15.31 -8.33 -13.63
CA LEU A 212 15.40 -7.03 -12.95
C LEU A 212 16.83 -6.78 -12.45
N SER A 213 17.50 -7.80 -11.88
CA SER A 213 18.88 -7.64 -11.41
C SER A 213 19.87 -7.27 -12.53
N LEU A 214 19.64 -7.79 -13.75
CA LEU A 214 20.48 -7.55 -14.93
C LEU A 214 20.30 -6.15 -15.51
N THR A 215 19.14 -5.51 -15.32
CA THR A 215 18.81 -4.20 -15.92
C THR A 215 18.84 -3.06 -14.91
N ALA A 216 18.89 -3.35 -13.61
CA ALA A 216 18.84 -2.36 -12.53
C ALA A 216 19.84 -1.21 -12.69
N LEU A 217 21.12 -1.55 -12.87
CA LEU A 217 22.19 -0.55 -12.93
C LEU A 217 22.19 0.20 -14.27
N ASP A 218 21.87 -0.47 -15.38
CA ASP A 218 21.73 0.19 -16.70
C ASP A 218 20.68 1.31 -16.66
N ILE A 219 19.57 1.08 -15.97
CA ILE A 219 18.42 1.99 -15.93
C ILE A 219 18.59 3.06 -14.85
N PHE A 220 18.96 2.66 -13.63
CA PHE A 220 18.82 3.52 -12.45
C PHE A 220 20.14 4.04 -11.88
N LEU A 221 21.30 3.47 -12.22
CA LEU A 221 22.56 4.03 -11.73
C LEU A 221 22.91 5.31 -12.49
N ASN A 222 23.07 6.40 -11.75
CA ASN A 222 23.62 7.64 -12.26
C ASN A 222 25.09 7.74 -11.84
N GLU A 223 26.01 7.42 -12.76
CA GLU A 223 27.45 7.44 -12.48
C GLU A 223 28.00 8.84 -12.19
N THR A 224 27.32 9.90 -12.69
CA THR A 224 27.75 11.29 -12.48
C THR A 224 27.44 11.74 -11.06
N SER A 225 26.23 11.46 -10.57
CA SER A 225 25.83 11.81 -9.20
C SER A 225 26.22 10.75 -8.17
N LYS A 226 26.70 9.58 -8.61
CA LYS A 226 27.04 8.42 -7.78
C LYS A 226 25.86 7.91 -6.94
N GLY A 227 24.66 7.94 -7.52
CA GLY A 227 23.43 7.54 -6.82
C GLY A 227 22.47 6.79 -7.70
N ILE A 228 21.42 6.24 -7.08
CA ILE A 228 20.28 5.64 -7.77
C ILE A 228 19.27 6.75 -8.09
N ARG A 229 18.87 6.88 -9.36
CA ARG A 229 17.81 7.80 -9.80
C ARG A 229 16.50 7.44 -9.09
N CYS A 230 15.79 8.41 -8.49
CA CYS A 230 14.41 8.16 -8.04
C CYS A 230 13.49 7.76 -9.21
N VAL A 231 13.63 8.49 -10.32
CA VAL A 231 12.88 8.26 -11.55
C VAL A 231 13.86 8.27 -12.71
N ALA A 232 13.88 7.19 -13.49
CA ALA A 232 14.65 7.12 -14.73
C ALA A 232 13.75 7.51 -15.91
N GLN A 233 14.23 8.46 -16.71
CA GLN A 233 13.61 8.84 -17.98
C GLN A 233 14.18 7.99 -19.10
N ILE A 234 13.30 7.47 -19.94
CA ILE A 234 13.59 6.47 -20.97
C ILE A 234 13.51 7.12 -22.33
N SER A 235 14.63 7.14 -23.07
CA SER A 235 14.66 7.81 -24.37
C SER A 235 13.80 7.12 -25.45
N ASP A 236 13.73 5.79 -25.42
CA ASP A 236 12.96 4.99 -26.38
C ASP A 236 12.42 3.72 -25.71
N ILE A 237 11.14 3.72 -25.33
CA ILE A 237 10.52 2.61 -24.61
C ILE A 237 10.47 1.29 -25.40
N THR A 238 10.82 1.30 -26.68
CA THR A 238 10.81 0.11 -27.56
C THR A 238 12.16 -0.59 -27.68
N LYS A 239 13.24 0.01 -27.17
CA LYS A 239 14.60 -0.56 -27.18
C LYS A 239 14.92 -1.26 -25.88
N SER A 240 15.77 -2.29 -25.94
CA SER A 240 16.28 -2.95 -24.74
C SER A 240 17.15 -2.00 -23.90
N PRO A 241 17.33 -2.22 -22.59
CA PRO A 241 18.11 -1.31 -21.75
C PRO A 241 19.55 -1.07 -22.21
N LYS A 242 20.21 -2.08 -22.76
CA LYS A 242 21.57 -1.97 -23.30
C LYS A 242 21.68 -1.10 -24.56
N GLU A 243 20.58 -0.94 -25.28
CA GLU A 243 20.49 -0.14 -26.52
C GLU A 243 19.82 1.22 -26.28
N ASN A 244 19.42 1.49 -25.04
CA ASN A 244 18.69 2.67 -24.63
C ASN A 244 19.62 3.71 -24.00
N THR A 245 19.06 4.89 -23.75
CA THR A 245 19.68 5.88 -22.88
C THR A 245 18.70 6.28 -21.80
N TYR A 246 19.24 6.40 -20.58
CA TYR A 246 18.48 6.73 -19.38
C TYR A 246 18.99 8.04 -18.78
N SER A 247 18.08 8.98 -18.59
CA SER A 247 18.36 10.26 -17.95
C SER A 247 17.51 10.43 -16.70
N GLN A 248 17.63 11.61 -16.11
CA GLN A 248 16.90 11.99 -14.92
C GLN A 248 16.50 13.46 -15.09
N ASP A 249 15.22 13.79 -14.95
CA ASP A 249 14.74 15.15 -15.15
C ASP A 249 14.97 16.06 -13.92
N ASN A 250 15.09 15.46 -12.74
CA ASN A 250 15.35 16.13 -11.47
C ASN A 250 16.73 15.72 -10.90
N THR A 251 17.12 16.28 -9.77
CA THR A 251 18.33 15.85 -9.02
C THR A 251 18.02 14.84 -7.90
N CYS A 252 16.83 14.23 -7.95
CA CYS A 252 16.31 13.29 -6.95
C CYS A 252 17.07 11.96 -6.94
N LEU A 253 17.71 11.60 -5.83
CA LEU A 253 18.34 10.30 -5.67
C LEU A 253 17.64 9.52 -4.57
N LEU A 254 17.65 8.18 -4.65
CA LEU A 254 17.28 7.33 -3.52
C LEU A 254 18.42 7.28 -2.50
N ASP A 255 18.67 8.42 -1.86
CA ASP A 255 19.77 8.66 -0.95
C ASP A 255 19.29 8.95 0.49
N ASP A 256 18.05 8.62 0.82
CA ASP A 256 17.51 8.69 2.18
C ASP A 256 17.24 7.29 2.75
N PRO A 257 17.03 7.14 4.07
CA PRO A 257 16.85 5.83 4.71
C PRO A 257 15.40 5.30 4.70
N TYR A 258 14.52 5.72 3.79
CA TYR A 258 13.12 5.29 3.78
C TYR A 258 12.89 4.13 2.79
N GLU A 259 11.77 4.12 2.07
CA GLU A 259 11.31 3.02 1.21
C GLU A 259 12.31 2.72 0.08
N GLY A 260 12.90 3.77 -0.51
CA GLY A 260 13.88 3.65 -1.62
C GLY A 260 15.14 2.85 -1.28
N GLU A 261 15.44 2.65 0.02
CA GLU A 261 16.54 1.78 0.46
C GLU A 261 16.38 0.33 -0.03
N LEU A 262 15.14 -0.13 -0.26
CA LEU A 262 14.82 -1.46 -0.78
C LEU A 262 15.42 -1.69 -2.17
N PHE A 263 15.38 -0.70 -3.05
CA PHE A 263 15.95 -0.81 -4.40
C PHE A 263 17.47 -0.87 -4.34
N LEU A 264 18.10 -0.02 -3.52
CA LEU A 264 19.56 -0.04 -3.35
C LEU A 264 20.05 -1.40 -2.86
N LEU A 265 19.38 -1.97 -1.85
CA LEU A 265 19.75 -3.27 -1.32
C LEU A 265 19.60 -4.38 -2.35
N PHE A 266 18.55 -4.35 -3.16
CA PHE A 266 18.43 -5.30 -4.27
C PHE A 266 19.59 -5.18 -5.26
N ALA A 267 19.89 -3.96 -5.71
CA ALA A 267 20.99 -3.71 -6.64
C ALA A 267 22.36 -4.11 -6.05
N GLU A 268 22.64 -3.80 -4.79
CA GLU A 268 23.88 -4.18 -4.11
C GLU A 268 24.05 -5.72 -4.02
N LEU A 269 22.97 -6.43 -3.69
CA LEU A 269 23.04 -7.87 -3.43
C LEU A 269 23.07 -8.70 -4.71
N TYR A 270 22.37 -8.27 -5.77
CA TYR A 270 22.06 -9.11 -6.93
C TYR A 270 22.55 -8.58 -8.29
N SER A 271 22.86 -7.29 -8.45
CA SER A 271 23.36 -6.77 -9.72
C SER A 271 24.88 -6.93 -9.88
N ASP A 272 25.36 -6.95 -11.13
CA ASP A 272 26.79 -6.96 -11.45
C ASP A 272 27.35 -5.54 -11.56
N TRP A 273 28.11 -5.13 -10.54
CA TRP A 273 28.73 -3.81 -10.46
C TRP A 273 30.04 -3.69 -11.24
N SER A 274 30.57 -4.79 -11.81
CA SER A 274 31.93 -4.84 -12.38
C SER A 274 32.14 -3.92 -13.60
N ASN A 275 31.05 -3.54 -14.28
CA ASN A 275 31.09 -2.69 -15.48
C ASN A 275 30.91 -1.19 -15.19
N TYR A 276 30.73 -0.79 -13.92
CA TYR A 276 30.45 0.60 -13.55
C TYR A 276 31.59 1.20 -12.72
N SER A 277 31.79 2.51 -12.85
CA SER A 277 32.81 3.27 -12.11
C SER A 277 32.40 3.60 -10.67
N VAL A 278 31.11 3.40 -10.34
CA VAL A 278 30.51 3.66 -9.03
C VAL A 278 30.25 2.34 -8.32
N SER A 279 30.55 2.29 -7.02
CA SER A 279 30.25 1.14 -6.17
C SER A 279 29.01 1.38 -5.30
N ALA A 280 28.41 0.32 -4.76
CA ALA A 280 27.34 0.44 -3.76
C ALA A 280 27.78 1.27 -2.54
N ASP A 281 29.05 1.17 -2.13
CA ASP A 281 29.61 1.97 -1.03
C ASP A 281 29.58 3.48 -1.30
N ASP A 282 29.68 3.91 -2.55
CA ASP A 282 29.57 5.34 -2.89
C ASP A 282 28.13 5.84 -2.69
N ILE A 283 27.14 5.01 -2.97
CA ILE A 283 25.73 5.33 -2.73
C ILE A 283 25.42 5.33 -1.24
N TRP A 284 25.95 4.38 -0.47
CA TRP A 284 25.82 4.36 0.99
C TRP A 284 26.43 5.61 1.66
N LYS A 285 27.52 6.18 1.12
CA LYS A 285 28.06 7.45 1.60
C LYS A 285 27.09 8.61 1.39
N LEU A 286 26.33 8.64 0.28
CA LEU A 286 25.28 9.64 0.09
C LEU A 286 24.16 9.44 1.11
N LYS A 287 23.73 8.19 1.33
CA LYS A 287 22.70 7.86 2.33
C LYS A 287 23.08 8.24 3.75
N GLN A 288 24.33 8.01 4.15
CA GLN A 288 24.82 8.43 5.46
C GLN A 288 24.65 9.94 5.71
N ALA A 289 24.64 10.78 4.67
CA ALA A 289 24.42 12.22 4.84
C ALA A 289 22.97 12.59 5.18
N LYS A 290 22.00 11.73 4.82
CA LYS A 290 20.57 11.91 5.12
C LYS A 290 20.06 11.06 6.28
N SER A 291 20.78 10.00 6.66
CA SER A 291 20.49 9.23 7.86
C SER A 291 20.93 9.97 9.13
N LYS A 292 19.97 10.52 9.87
CA LYS A 292 20.26 11.27 11.11
C LYS A 292 19.58 10.68 12.33
N ALA A 293 20.28 10.73 13.46
CA ALA A 293 19.74 10.49 14.79
C ALA A 293 19.23 11.80 15.39
N VAL A 294 17.95 11.88 15.73
CA VAL A 294 17.34 13.07 16.34
C VAL A 294 16.62 12.69 17.65
N PRO A 295 16.64 13.57 18.67
CA PRO A 295 15.96 13.30 19.93
C PRO A 295 14.48 13.73 19.86
N TYR A 296 13.57 12.79 20.13
CA TYR A 296 12.19 13.09 20.49
C TYR A 296 12.10 13.37 22.01
N SER A 297 11.31 14.38 22.41
CA SER A 297 11.12 14.73 23.82
C SER A 297 9.82 14.15 24.37
N GLY A 298 9.92 13.11 25.21
CA GLY A 298 8.76 12.48 25.85
C GLY A 298 8.16 13.28 27.01
N GLU A 299 7.00 12.84 27.52
CA GLU A 299 6.19 13.55 28.56
C GLU A 299 6.98 13.93 29.84
N ASN A 300 8.03 13.18 30.21
CA ASN A 300 8.83 13.41 31.42
C ASN A 300 10.22 14.01 31.13
N GLY A 301 10.44 14.60 29.95
CA GLY A 301 11.75 15.06 29.52
C GLY A 301 12.72 13.93 29.15
N GLU A 302 12.22 12.70 29.04
CA GLU A 302 12.93 11.57 28.42
C GLU A 302 13.32 11.94 26.99
N LYS A 303 14.57 11.65 26.62
CA LYS A 303 15.04 11.80 25.24
C LYS A 303 15.05 10.44 24.57
N ILE A 304 14.18 10.26 23.60
CA ILE A 304 14.10 9.05 22.79
C ILE A 304 14.82 9.32 21.47
N THR A 305 15.95 8.66 21.24
CA THR A 305 16.66 8.77 19.96
C THR A 305 15.91 8.01 18.88
N VAL A 306 15.54 8.69 17.81
CA VAL A 306 14.86 8.11 16.64
C VAL A 306 15.66 8.38 15.35
N GLN A 307 15.34 7.64 14.29
CA GLN A 307 15.72 8.02 12.92
C GLN A 307 14.91 9.26 12.52
N GLU A 308 15.56 10.33 12.07
CA GLU A 308 14.88 11.49 11.48
C GLU A 308 14.05 11.03 10.28
N GLY A 309 12.78 11.44 10.23
CA GLY A 309 11.88 11.15 9.11
C GLY A 309 11.96 12.21 8.02
N TYR A 310 11.35 11.92 6.86
CA TYR A 310 11.09 12.96 5.86
C TYR A 310 10.02 13.89 6.43
N TRP A 311 8.85 13.34 6.70
CA TRP A 311 7.83 13.91 7.59
C TRP A 311 7.65 13.10 8.87
N PHE A 312 8.32 11.95 8.99
CA PHE A 312 8.02 10.94 9.99
C PHE A 312 6.62 10.33 9.78
N SER A 313 6.16 10.32 8.53
CA SER A 313 4.97 9.60 8.09
C SER A 313 5.16 8.11 8.39
N SER A 314 4.11 7.40 8.81
CA SER A 314 4.24 5.95 9.02
C SER A 314 4.69 5.22 7.75
N HIS A 315 4.34 5.72 6.55
CA HIS A 315 4.72 5.15 5.25
C HIS A 315 6.23 4.93 5.10
N GLU A 316 7.04 5.83 5.68
CA GLU A 316 8.51 5.79 5.62
C GLU A 316 9.13 4.53 6.29
N GLN A 317 8.32 3.76 7.02
CA GLN A 317 8.73 2.50 7.67
C GLN A 317 8.49 1.26 6.80
N TRP A 318 8.06 1.41 5.54
CA TRP A 318 7.66 0.30 4.65
C TRP A 318 8.67 -0.84 4.58
N LYS A 319 9.96 -0.49 4.45
CA LYS A 319 11.07 -1.45 4.29
C LYS A 319 11.15 -2.52 5.38
N PHE A 320 10.65 -2.22 6.58
CA PHE A 320 10.62 -3.16 7.69
C PHE A 320 9.62 -4.30 7.48
N MET A 321 8.58 -4.11 6.65
CA MET A 321 7.65 -5.20 6.29
C MET A 321 8.28 -6.20 5.31
N GLU A 322 9.31 -5.79 4.57
CA GLU A 322 9.83 -6.55 3.44
C GLU A 322 11.14 -7.26 3.73
N LEU A 323 12.03 -6.64 4.50
CA LEU A 323 13.37 -7.15 4.79
C LEU A 323 13.60 -7.36 6.29
N PRO A 324 14.52 -8.27 6.68
CA PRO A 324 14.77 -8.61 8.09
C PRO A 324 15.59 -7.57 8.85
N TYR A 325 15.19 -6.31 8.80
CA TYR A 325 15.80 -5.22 9.58
C TYR A 325 15.73 -5.48 11.09
N PHE A 326 14.71 -6.19 11.57
CA PHE A 326 14.59 -6.53 12.99
C PHE A 326 15.68 -7.48 13.51
N ASP A 327 16.41 -8.15 12.61
CA ASP A 327 17.55 -9.01 12.97
C ASP A 327 18.81 -8.20 13.31
N SER A 328 18.82 -6.90 12.98
CA SER A 328 19.79 -5.94 13.48
C SER A 328 19.29 -5.34 14.79
N GLU A 329 19.99 -5.60 15.90
CA GLU A 329 19.61 -5.09 17.23
C GLU A 329 19.44 -3.56 17.24
N ILE A 330 20.29 -2.86 16.47
CA ILE A 330 20.24 -1.40 16.39
C ILE A 330 19.11 -0.88 15.52
N ALA A 331 18.86 -1.48 14.35
CA ALA A 331 17.72 -1.09 13.54
C ALA A 331 16.41 -1.38 14.28
N ASN A 332 16.32 -2.55 14.95
CA ASN A 332 15.15 -2.90 15.76
C ASN A 332 14.94 -1.91 16.92
N GLY A 333 15.98 -1.60 17.69
CA GLY A 333 15.83 -0.69 18.82
C GLY A 333 15.44 0.74 18.41
N ILE A 334 15.97 1.24 17.29
CA ILE A 334 15.59 2.56 16.77
C ILE A 334 14.17 2.55 16.18
N TYR A 335 13.77 1.47 15.52
CA TYR A 335 12.39 1.28 15.08
C TYR A 335 11.40 1.37 16.26
N LEU A 336 11.65 0.61 17.33
CA LEU A 336 10.82 0.63 18.53
C LEU A 336 10.80 2.02 19.20
N ASN A 337 11.92 2.74 19.17
CA ASN A 337 11.95 4.14 19.62
C ASN A 337 11.08 5.05 18.76
N GLY A 338 11.05 4.86 17.45
CA GLY A 338 10.16 5.59 16.54
C GLY A 338 8.69 5.37 16.90
N GLU A 339 8.31 4.14 17.24
CA GLU A 339 6.93 3.82 17.61
C GLU A 339 6.56 4.32 19.02
N ARG A 340 7.53 4.44 19.94
CA ARG A 340 7.35 5.20 21.18
C ARG A 340 7.05 6.66 20.85
N ALA A 341 7.89 7.33 20.05
CA ALA A 341 7.69 8.72 19.67
C ALA A 341 6.33 8.94 18.98
N ARG A 342 5.92 8.03 18.07
CA ARG A 342 4.64 8.08 17.36
C ARG A 342 3.45 8.06 18.32
N SER A 343 3.41 7.08 19.23
CA SER A 343 2.32 6.96 20.20
C SER A 343 2.36 8.06 21.28
N HIS A 344 3.56 8.51 21.68
CA HIS A 344 3.75 9.62 22.60
C HIS A 344 3.22 10.93 22.04
N TYR A 345 3.57 11.22 20.79
CA TYR A 345 3.17 12.44 20.12
C TYR A 345 1.65 12.56 20.02
N SER A 346 0.97 11.51 19.56
CA SER A 346 -0.50 11.54 19.47
C SER A 346 -1.16 11.66 20.85
N LYS A 347 -0.70 10.93 21.87
CA LYS A 347 -1.28 11.04 23.22
C LYS A 347 -1.06 12.42 23.84
N ALA A 348 0.16 12.96 23.76
CA ALA A 348 0.52 14.24 24.39
C ALA A 348 -0.27 15.41 23.79
N ASN A 349 -0.61 15.33 22.51
CA ASN A 349 -1.42 16.35 21.82
C ASN A 349 -2.93 16.06 21.85
N GLY A 350 -3.37 14.97 22.51
CA GLY A 350 -4.78 14.58 22.56
C GLY A 350 -5.36 14.19 21.19
N PHE A 351 -4.53 13.67 20.29
CA PHE A 351 -4.92 13.27 18.95
C PHE A 351 -5.59 11.89 18.96
N PRO A 352 -6.72 11.71 18.22
CA PRO A 352 -7.46 10.45 18.19
C PRO A 352 -6.89 9.41 17.21
N GLY A 353 -5.81 9.71 16.49
CA GLY A 353 -5.25 8.81 15.50
C GLY A 353 -3.75 8.98 15.29
N LEU A 354 -3.23 8.23 14.32
CA LEU A 354 -1.83 8.26 13.90
C LEU A 354 -1.72 8.84 12.47
N LEU A 355 -0.55 9.40 12.16
CA LEU A 355 -0.31 10.23 10.97
C LEU A 355 0.47 9.46 9.91
N ALA A 356 0.04 9.61 8.66
CA ALA A 356 0.76 9.14 7.48
C ALA A 356 0.26 9.85 6.21
N ALA A 357 1.05 9.79 5.15
CA ALA A 357 0.71 10.35 3.84
C ALA A 357 -0.57 9.71 3.26
N VAL A 358 -1.62 10.48 2.97
CA VAL A 358 -2.92 9.88 2.65
C VAL A 358 -3.81 10.82 1.83
N THR A 359 -4.80 10.27 1.14
CA THR A 359 -5.79 11.10 0.44
C THR A 359 -6.57 11.98 1.43
N ASN A 360 -6.75 13.25 1.11
CA ASN A 360 -7.43 14.22 1.96
C ASN A 360 -8.92 13.91 2.12
N VAL A 361 -9.52 14.53 3.13
CA VAL A 361 -10.95 14.42 3.40
C VAL A 361 -11.77 15.32 2.48
N SER A 362 -13.06 15.00 2.36
CA SER A 362 -14.08 15.90 1.82
C SER A 362 -15.30 15.91 2.74
N SER A 363 -16.04 17.00 2.81
CA SER A 363 -17.33 17.00 3.52
C SER A 363 -18.42 16.41 2.63
N PHE A 364 -19.48 15.90 3.25
CA PHE A 364 -20.67 15.40 2.54
C PHE A 364 -21.22 16.43 1.53
N ASP A 365 -21.32 17.70 1.93
CA ASP A 365 -21.89 18.76 1.10
C ASP A 365 -20.99 19.20 -0.07
N ASN A 366 -19.67 18.99 0.05
CA ASN A 366 -18.68 19.37 -0.97
C ASN A 366 -18.15 18.16 -1.75
N TYR A 367 -18.74 16.98 -1.54
CA TYR A 367 -18.35 15.76 -2.20
C TYR A 367 -18.66 15.84 -3.70
N ASN A 368 -17.61 15.76 -4.53
CA ASN A 368 -17.74 15.87 -5.99
C ASN A 368 -16.97 14.74 -6.69
N LEU A 369 -17.71 13.89 -7.40
CA LEU A 369 -17.18 12.75 -8.17
C LEU A 369 -16.25 13.14 -9.33
N THR A 370 -16.23 14.41 -9.72
CA THR A 370 -15.33 14.90 -10.77
C THR A 370 -14.03 15.48 -10.23
N LYS A 371 -13.86 15.55 -8.90
CA LYS A 371 -12.68 16.17 -8.27
C LYS A 371 -12.23 15.38 -7.05
N LEU A 372 -11.22 14.53 -7.25
CA LEU A 372 -10.52 13.82 -6.17
C LEU A 372 -10.18 14.79 -5.03
N PRO A 373 -10.41 14.40 -3.76
CA PRO A 373 -9.71 15.05 -2.67
C PRO A 373 -8.21 15.01 -2.96
N ALA A 374 -7.52 16.13 -2.72
CA ALA A 374 -6.08 16.19 -2.98
C ALA A 374 -5.34 15.14 -2.14
N TYR A 375 -4.18 14.68 -2.61
CA TYR A 375 -3.32 13.84 -1.78
C TYR A 375 -2.55 14.71 -0.77
N VAL A 376 -2.40 14.24 0.47
CA VAL A 376 -1.66 14.92 1.54
C VAL A 376 -0.44 14.09 1.90
N SER A 377 0.71 14.46 1.38
CA SER A 377 1.95 13.74 1.68
C SER A 377 2.56 14.16 3.01
N ALA A 378 2.54 15.46 3.31
CA ALA A 378 3.23 16.06 4.43
C ALA A 378 2.46 15.96 5.76
N ALA A 379 2.10 14.73 6.15
CA ALA A 379 1.44 14.41 7.41
C ALA A 379 2.36 13.55 8.29
N GLY A 380 2.79 14.09 9.44
CA GLY A 380 3.73 13.41 10.34
C GLY A 380 4.13 14.26 11.55
N ILE A 381 5.35 14.10 12.05
CA ILE A 381 5.79 14.66 13.34
C ILE A 381 6.93 15.67 13.13
N GLN A 382 6.59 16.96 13.19
CA GLN A 382 7.50 18.04 12.80
C GLN A 382 8.83 18.08 13.59
N GLU A 383 8.81 17.75 14.89
CA GLU A 383 10.01 17.84 15.75
C GLU A 383 11.09 16.78 15.45
N ILE A 384 10.74 15.74 14.69
CA ILE A 384 11.64 14.65 14.27
C ILE A 384 11.57 14.42 12.75
N ALA A 385 11.13 15.44 12.01
CA ALA A 385 11.04 15.46 10.56
C ALA A 385 12.04 16.44 9.95
N SER A 386 12.66 16.05 8.84
CA SER A 386 13.56 16.90 8.06
C SER A 386 12.82 17.91 7.18
N GLN A 387 11.61 17.57 6.74
CA GLN A 387 10.75 18.45 5.95
C GLN A 387 9.68 19.12 6.79
N LYS A 388 9.11 20.18 6.21
CA LYS A 388 7.95 20.85 6.78
C LYS A 388 6.72 19.93 6.69
N VAL A 389 6.13 19.63 7.84
CA VAL A 389 4.82 18.99 7.97
C VAL A 389 3.74 20.03 7.66
N GLU A 390 2.82 19.70 6.76
CA GLU A 390 1.72 20.59 6.34
C GLU A 390 0.50 20.43 7.23
N THR A 391 0.25 19.23 7.79
CA THR A 391 -0.90 18.99 8.66
C THR A 391 -0.66 17.90 9.70
N THR A 392 -1.33 18.04 10.84
CA THR A 392 -1.44 17.02 11.91
C THR A 392 -2.91 16.74 12.23
N SER A 393 -3.82 17.11 11.34
CA SER A 393 -5.28 17.04 11.54
C SER A 393 -5.96 15.95 10.73
N LEU A 394 -5.20 15.13 10.01
CA LEU A 394 -5.68 14.09 9.11
C LEU A 394 -5.12 12.75 9.58
N TYR A 395 -5.99 11.82 9.96
CA TYR A 395 -5.60 10.53 10.50
C TYR A 395 -6.09 9.40 9.60
N THR A 396 -5.36 8.29 9.63
CA THR A 396 -5.66 7.14 8.79
C THR A 396 -5.35 5.84 9.52
N PRO A 397 -6.20 4.80 9.44
CA PRO A 397 -5.97 3.52 10.09
C PRO A 397 -4.57 2.96 9.83
N TYR A 398 -4.06 3.08 8.59
CA TYR A 398 -2.72 2.61 8.25
C TYR A 398 -1.58 3.37 8.91
N GLY A 399 -1.83 4.54 9.49
CA GLY A 399 -0.86 5.20 10.37
C GLY A 399 -0.37 4.30 11.52
N ALA A 400 -1.12 3.24 11.86
CA ALA A 400 -0.73 2.25 12.85
C ALA A 400 0.12 1.08 12.31
N PHE A 401 0.32 0.92 11.00
CA PHE A 401 0.98 -0.26 10.43
C PHE A 401 2.37 -0.56 11.02
N PRO A 402 3.24 0.43 11.33
CA PRO A 402 4.54 0.09 11.88
C PRO A 402 4.39 -0.51 13.29
N MET A 403 3.51 0.04 14.13
CA MET A 403 3.17 -0.58 15.42
C MET A 403 2.55 -1.98 15.27
N LEU A 404 1.74 -2.21 14.23
CA LEU A 404 1.09 -3.51 13.97
C LEU A 404 2.10 -4.60 13.56
N LEU A 405 3.20 -4.21 12.91
CA LEU A 405 4.19 -5.12 12.35
C LEU A 405 5.03 -5.82 13.42
N HIS A 406 5.51 -5.09 14.42
CA HIS A 406 6.43 -5.65 15.42
C HIS A 406 5.66 -6.31 16.59
N PRO A 407 6.04 -7.53 17.03
CA PRO A 407 5.34 -8.26 18.10
C PRO A 407 5.16 -7.44 19.40
N ASP A 408 6.20 -6.73 19.83
CA ASP A 408 6.18 -5.94 21.07
C ASP A 408 5.22 -4.73 21.05
N THR A 409 4.85 -4.26 19.86
CA THR A 409 3.98 -3.09 19.67
C THR A 409 2.60 -3.46 19.14
N ARG A 410 2.40 -4.69 18.67
CA ARG A 410 1.18 -5.10 17.95
C ARG A 410 -0.11 -4.82 18.70
N GLY A 411 -0.15 -5.09 20.01
CA GLY A 411 -1.33 -4.80 20.83
C GLY A 411 -1.66 -3.30 20.90
N TYR A 412 -0.65 -2.44 20.96
CA TYR A 412 -0.82 -0.99 20.92
C TYR A 412 -1.22 -0.50 19.53
N GLY A 413 -0.62 -1.07 18.47
CA GLY A 413 -1.00 -0.81 17.08
C GLY A 413 -2.46 -1.13 16.82
N LEU A 414 -2.95 -2.29 17.30
CA LEU A 414 -4.35 -2.68 17.19
C LEU A 414 -5.27 -1.73 17.96
N ALA A 415 -4.85 -1.23 19.13
CA ALA A 415 -5.63 -0.25 19.89
C ALA A 415 -5.77 1.08 19.13
N TRP A 416 -4.71 1.59 18.51
CA TRP A 416 -4.76 2.79 17.66
C TRP A 416 -5.58 2.59 16.40
N TYR A 417 -5.39 1.46 15.71
CA TYR A 417 -6.18 1.08 14.53
C TYR A 417 -7.68 1.04 14.89
N LEU A 418 -8.03 0.33 15.97
CA LEU A 418 -9.40 0.22 16.47
C LEU A 418 -10.01 1.58 16.82
N ASN A 419 -9.24 2.47 17.47
CA ASN A 419 -9.73 3.81 17.82
C ASN A 419 -10.08 4.64 16.57
N MET A 420 -9.30 4.50 15.49
CA MET A 420 -9.60 5.15 14.22
C MET A 420 -10.79 4.53 13.50
N LEU A 421 -10.96 3.20 13.55
CA LEU A 421 -12.15 2.53 13.00
C LEU A 421 -13.46 2.96 13.69
N LYS A 422 -13.41 3.38 14.96
CA LYS A 422 -14.58 3.85 15.70
C LYS A 422 -15.09 5.23 15.25
N GLY A 423 -14.36 5.94 14.40
CA GLY A 423 -14.81 7.20 13.80
C GLY A 423 -16.04 7.01 12.90
N ASP A 424 -16.87 8.05 12.79
CA ASP A 424 -18.03 8.03 11.89
C ASP A 424 -17.58 7.73 10.45
N ARG A 425 -18.24 6.75 9.81
CA ARG A 425 -17.92 6.25 8.46
C ARG A 425 -16.49 5.73 8.27
N MET A 426 -15.77 5.35 9.33
CA MET A 426 -14.44 4.72 9.20
C MET A 426 -14.48 3.21 8.99
N GLN A 427 -15.67 2.62 8.97
CA GLN A 427 -15.92 1.25 8.53
C GLN A 427 -17.03 1.23 7.50
N GLY A 428 -16.81 0.54 6.39
CA GLY A 428 -17.78 0.32 5.33
C GLY A 428 -17.78 -1.13 4.82
N PRO A 429 -18.58 -1.42 3.77
CA PRO A 429 -18.73 -2.78 3.24
C PRO A 429 -17.44 -3.44 2.72
N GLN A 430 -16.36 -2.65 2.54
CA GLN A 430 -15.02 -3.09 2.13
C GLN A 430 -13.96 -2.92 3.23
N GLY A 431 -14.36 -2.79 4.50
CA GLY A 431 -13.45 -2.62 5.64
C GLY A 431 -13.22 -1.15 5.99
N SER A 432 -12.00 -0.82 6.38
CA SER A 432 -11.61 0.54 6.78
C SER A 432 -11.76 1.56 5.65
N THR A 433 -12.07 2.80 6.00
CA THR A 433 -12.05 3.95 5.08
C THR A 433 -10.71 4.67 5.15
N GLU A 434 -10.32 5.31 4.05
CA GLU A 434 -9.00 5.90 3.81
C GLU A 434 -8.49 6.82 4.92
N SER A 435 -9.24 7.85 5.31
CA SER A 435 -8.80 8.83 6.32
C SER A 435 -9.96 9.63 6.91
N ILE A 436 -9.71 10.29 8.04
CA ILE A 436 -10.68 11.10 8.79
C ILE A 436 -10.04 12.38 9.32
N TRP A 437 -10.81 13.47 9.35
CA TRP A 437 -10.40 14.73 9.95
C TRP A 437 -10.41 14.66 11.48
N ILE A 438 -9.61 15.49 12.15
CA ILE A 438 -9.37 15.44 13.60
C ILE A 438 -10.61 15.49 14.50
N ASP A 439 -11.66 16.17 14.06
CA ASP A 439 -12.92 16.28 14.80
C ASP A 439 -13.96 15.23 14.39
N GLY A 440 -13.65 14.36 13.43
CA GLY A 440 -14.56 13.33 12.92
C GLY A 440 -15.62 13.83 11.92
N SER A 441 -15.62 15.11 11.55
CA SER A 441 -16.66 15.71 10.70
C SER A 441 -16.59 15.32 9.22
N MET A 442 -15.42 14.88 8.74
CA MET A 442 -15.16 14.58 7.33
C MET A 442 -14.31 13.33 7.19
N ILE A 443 -14.58 12.55 6.14
CA ILE A 443 -13.77 11.39 5.74
C ILE A 443 -13.17 11.63 4.36
N SER A 444 -12.13 10.89 4.02
CA SER A 444 -11.79 10.65 2.61
C SER A 444 -12.67 9.51 2.09
N PRO A 445 -13.64 9.77 1.20
CA PRO A 445 -14.53 8.76 0.63
C PRO A 445 -13.82 7.99 -0.50
N VAL A 446 -12.66 7.42 -0.16
CA VAL A 446 -11.78 6.65 -1.03
C VAL A 446 -11.36 5.40 -0.25
N GLN A 447 -10.87 4.40 -0.97
CA GLN A 447 -10.17 3.25 -0.44
C GLN A 447 -9.02 2.90 -1.36
N THR A 448 -7.83 2.67 -0.81
CA THR A 448 -6.59 2.37 -1.56
C THR A 448 -5.85 1.18 -0.96
N TRP A 449 -4.92 0.58 -1.72
CA TRP A 449 -4.03 -0.46 -1.17
C TRP A 449 -3.17 0.09 -0.03
N ASP A 450 -2.63 1.29 -0.19
CA ASP A 450 -1.73 1.95 0.76
C ASP A 450 -2.39 2.13 2.12
N SER A 451 -3.65 2.62 2.15
CA SER A 451 -4.35 2.90 3.41
C SER A 451 -5.02 1.70 4.07
N LYS A 452 -5.05 0.55 3.39
CA LYS A 452 -5.79 -0.63 3.84
C LYS A 452 -4.88 -1.83 3.96
N ILE A 453 -4.37 -2.27 2.83
CA ILE A 453 -3.70 -3.56 2.68
C ILE A 453 -2.29 -3.55 3.26
N THR A 454 -1.64 -2.38 3.34
CA THR A 454 -0.42 -2.19 4.13
C THR A 454 -0.60 -2.62 5.59
N SER A 455 -1.71 -2.22 6.23
CA SER A 455 -2.03 -2.64 7.59
C SER A 455 -2.31 -4.14 7.69
N VAL A 456 -3.00 -4.69 6.69
CA VAL A 456 -3.30 -6.12 6.61
C VAL A 456 -2.01 -6.95 6.52
N LEU A 457 -1.07 -6.54 5.67
CA LEU A 457 0.23 -7.20 5.54
C LEU A 457 1.03 -7.09 6.85
N ALA A 458 1.08 -5.89 7.46
CA ALA A 458 1.75 -5.67 8.74
C ALA A 458 1.16 -6.54 9.87
N MET A 459 -0.17 -6.63 9.98
CA MET A 459 -0.85 -7.50 10.95
C MET A 459 -0.50 -8.98 10.79
N ASN A 460 -0.02 -9.40 9.62
CA ASN A 460 0.42 -10.77 9.34
C ASN A 460 1.95 -10.94 9.38
N GLY A 461 2.68 -9.94 9.87
CA GLY A 461 4.13 -9.98 10.08
C GLY A 461 4.97 -9.57 8.86
N GLY A 462 4.35 -9.01 7.82
CA GLY A 462 5.06 -8.71 6.58
C GLY A 462 5.48 -9.97 5.82
N ILE A 463 6.48 -9.82 4.95
CA ILE A 463 7.12 -10.93 4.20
C ILE A 463 8.53 -11.24 4.70
N ILE A 464 8.90 -10.68 5.86
CA ILE A 464 10.24 -10.72 6.45
C ILE A 464 10.81 -12.15 6.53
N ASP A 465 9.99 -13.11 6.96
CA ASP A 465 10.43 -14.50 7.12
C ASP A 465 10.75 -15.17 5.78
N LEU A 466 9.96 -14.87 4.74
CA LEU A 466 10.16 -15.39 3.39
C LEU A 466 11.42 -14.79 2.77
N THR A 467 11.60 -13.47 2.87
CA THR A 467 12.79 -12.80 2.34
C THR A 467 14.05 -13.17 3.11
N ARG A 468 13.99 -13.33 4.43
CA ARG A 468 15.08 -13.89 5.24
C ARG A 468 15.49 -15.28 4.75
N LYS A 469 14.52 -16.16 4.50
CA LYS A 469 14.80 -17.51 4.01
C LYS A 469 15.45 -17.46 2.62
N TYR A 470 14.95 -16.64 1.72
CA TYR A 470 15.54 -16.43 0.40
C TYR A 470 16.98 -15.91 0.47
N LEU A 471 17.23 -14.91 1.32
CA LEU A 471 18.57 -14.35 1.55
C LEU A 471 19.55 -15.41 2.08
N ASN A 472 19.08 -16.33 2.93
CA ASN A 472 19.90 -17.45 3.41
C ASN A 472 20.17 -18.47 2.29
N GLU A 473 19.17 -18.83 1.49
CA GLU A 473 19.32 -19.77 0.37
C GLU A 473 20.23 -19.22 -0.74
N THR A 474 20.39 -17.90 -0.83
CA THR A 474 21.24 -17.22 -1.83
C THR A 474 22.58 -16.72 -1.27
N ASP A 475 22.92 -17.10 -0.03
CA ASP A 475 24.15 -16.67 0.68
C ASP A 475 24.31 -15.13 0.79
N LYS A 476 23.19 -14.39 0.81
CA LYS A 476 23.15 -12.91 0.89
C LYS A 476 22.74 -12.38 2.26
N TYR A 477 22.24 -13.22 3.15
CA TYR A 477 21.75 -12.80 4.47
C TYR A 477 22.83 -12.10 5.30
N GLU A 478 24.03 -12.69 5.40
CA GLU A 478 25.13 -12.06 6.15
C GLU A 478 25.61 -10.76 5.50
N GLN A 479 25.58 -10.65 4.16
CA GLN A 479 25.92 -9.40 3.48
C GLN A 479 24.91 -8.29 3.83
N PHE A 480 23.61 -8.59 3.76
CA PHE A 480 22.55 -7.68 4.19
C PHE A 480 22.72 -7.26 5.65
N LYS A 481 22.83 -8.24 6.56
CA LYS A 481 22.89 -7.97 7.99
C LYS A 481 24.11 -7.12 8.36
N ASN A 482 25.29 -7.47 7.83
CA ASN A 482 26.51 -6.70 8.08
C ASN A 482 26.41 -5.28 7.51
N ARG A 483 25.76 -5.10 6.35
CA ARG A 483 25.49 -3.77 5.80
C ARG A 483 24.64 -2.95 6.76
N ILE A 484 23.47 -3.46 7.13
CA ILE A 484 22.55 -2.76 8.03
C ILE A 484 23.22 -2.45 9.37
N ASP A 485 23.84 -3.44 10.02
CA ASP A 485 24.54 -3.24 11.29
C ASP A 485 25.62 -2.15 11.20
N SER A 486 26.43 -2.17 10.13
CA SER A 486 27.49 -1.19 9.92
C SER A 486 26.95 0.23 9.72
N GLU A 487 25.97 0.40 8.82
CA GLU A 487 25.43 1.71 8.48
C GLU A 487 24.65 2.32 9.64
N TRP A 488 23.84 1.53 10.34
CA TRP A 488 23.09 2.00 11.50
C TRP A 488 24.01 2.31 12.69
N LYS A 489 25.04 1.50 12.94
CA LYS A 489 26.02 1.78 14.01
C LYS A 489 26.77 3.08 13.81
N LYS A 490 27.05 3.48 12.57
CA LYS A 490 27.69 4.78 12.26
C LYS A 490 26.82 5.97 12.66
N VAL A 491 25.49 5.84 12.54
CA VAL A 491 24.54 6.93 12.81
C VAL A 491 24.08 6.94 14.27
N PHE A 492 23.75 5.78 14.83
CA PHE A 492 23.07 5.64 16.12
C PHE A 492 23.98 5.12 17.25
N GLY A 493 25.23 4.75 16.94
CA GLY A 493 26.19 4.27 17.92
C GLY A 493 25.84 2.88 18.47
N SER A 494 25.80 2.73 19.79
CA SER A 494 25.48 1.46 20.47
C SER A 494 24.29 1.57 21.44
N THR A 495 23.50 2.65 21.37
CA THR A 495 22.46 2.94 22.37
C THR A 495 21.08 2.61 21.82
N VAL A 496 20.49 1.51 22.28
CA VAL A 496 19.17 0.99 21.85
C VAL A 496 18.76 -0.19 22.75
N PRO A 497 17.46 -0.44 22.97
CA PRO A 497 16.32 0.48 22.81
C PRO A 497 16.23 1.48 23.99
N ALA A 498 15.50 2.58 23.81
CA ALA A 498 15.17 3.47 24.93
C ALA A 498 14.23 2.75 25.91
N ASN A 499 14.40 3.01 27.21
CA ASN A 499 13.46 2.56 28.24
C ASN A 499 12.23 3.47 28.23
N GLY A 500 11.04 2.93 27.99
CA GLY A 500 9.81 3.72 27.99
C GLY A 500 8.61 2.89 27.51
N ALA A 501 7.42 3.24 28.01
CA ALA A 501 6.17 2.58 27.61
C ALA A 501 5.66 3.11 26.26
N TYR A 502 4.91 2.29 25.53
CA TYR A 502 4.06 2.76 24.45
C TYR A 502 2.76 3.31 25.03
N TYR A 503 2.10 4.20 24.30
CA TYR A 503 0.87 4.81 24.76
C TYR A 503 -0.35 4.40 23.95
N LEU A 504 -1.47 4.31 24.66
CA LEU A 504 -2.80 4.08 24.10
C LEU A 504 -3.42 5.40 23.64
N PRO A 505 -4.43 5.33 22.74
CA PRO A 505 -5.28 6.48 22.46
C PRO A 505 -5.89 7.04 23.75
N SER A 506 -5.72 8.34 23.99
CA SER A 506 -6.32 9.06 25.12
C SER A 506 -7.64 9.76 24.75
N LYS A 507 -7.91 9.90 23.45
CA LYS A 507 -9.11 10.55 22.88
C LYS A 507 -9.67 9.68 21.74
N GLY A 508 -11.00 9.57 21.68
CA GLY A 508 -11.72 9.07 20.50
C GLY A 508 -12.16 10.21 19.58
N PHE A 509 -12.66 9.87 18.40
CA PHE A 509 -13.35 10.84 17.54
C PHE A 509 -14.68 11.26 18.19
N GLU A 510 -15.09 12.51 17.97
CA GLU A 510 -16.44 12.94 18.31
C GLU A 510 -17.38 12.33 17.25
N THR A 511 -18.17 11.34 17.66
CA THR A 511 -19.10 10.66 16.76
C THR A 511 -20.50 11.21 16.91
N ASN A 512 -21.17 11.45 15.79
CA ASN A 512 -22.60 11.77 15.77
C ASN A 512 -23.45 10.50 15.59
N GLY A 513 -22.81 9.31 15.61
CA GLY A 513 -23.45 8.03 15.34
C GLY A 513 -23.82 7.87 13.87
N VAL A 514 -23.17 8.61 12.97
CA VAL A 514 -23.51 8.63 11.55
C VAL A 514 -22.61 7.64 10.81
N GLY A 515 -23.06 6.40 10.72
CA GLY A 515 -22.47 5.38 9.86
C GLY A 515 -22.87 5.50 8.40
N PHE A 516 -22.28 4.65 7.55
CA PHE A 516 -22.87 4.37 6.23
C PHE A 516 -24.23 3.67 6.38
N ASP A 517 -25.12 3.87 5.41
CA ASP A 517 -26.47 3.30 5.42
C ASP A 517 -26.45 1.76 5.32
N CYS A 518 -27.00 1.08 6.34
CA CYS A 518 -27.11 -0.38 6.40
C CYS A 518 -28.16 -0.97 5.43
N GLY A 519 -28.96 -0.13 4.75
CA GLY A 519 -30.12 -0.53 3.95
C GLY A 519 -29.83 -1.21 2.61
N ILE A 520 -28.57 -1.49 2.26
CA ILE A 520 -28.21 -2.19 1.02
C ILE A 520 -27.82 -3.62 1.34
N ASN A 521 -28.78 -4.53 1.13
CA ASN A 521 -28.53 -5.97 1.08
C ASN A 521 -27.29 -6.26 0.21
N SER A 522 -26.37 -7.04 0.77
CA SER A 522 -25.08 -7.46 0.21
C SER A 522 -25.14 -8.33 -1.06
N THR A 523 -26.16 -8.20 -1.89
CA THR A 523 -26.25 -8.86 -3.20
C THR A 523 -25.46 -8.12 -4.27
N LEU A 524 -24.15 -8.05 -4.12
CA LEU A 524 -23.25 -8.03 -5.28
C LEU A 524 -23.15 -9.47 -5.80
N SER A 525 -24.27 -9.95 -6.36
CA SER A 525 -24.30 -11.15 -7.19
C SER A 525 -23.81 -10.77 -8.58
N THR A 526 -22.75 -11.46 -9.00
CA THR A 526 -22.17 -11.51 -10.34
C THR A 526 -23.20 -11.30 -11.45
N LYS A 527 -23.21 -10.14 -12.11
CA LYS A 527 -23.69 -10.05 -13.49
C LYS A 527 -22.59 -10.58 -14.41
N THR A 528 -22.57 -11.91 -14.57
CA THR A 528 -21.93 -12.55 -15.72
C THR A 528 -22.70 -12.15 -16.98
N SER A 529 -22.07 -11.35 -17.84
CA SER A 529 -22.56 -11.13 -19.20
C SER A 529 -22.27 -12.38 -20.04
N ALA A 530 -23.17 -13.36 -19.98
CA ALA A 530 -23.21 -14.43 -20.96
C ALA A 530 -23.80 -13.88 -22.27
N GLY A 531 -22.94 -13.58 -23.24
CA GLY A 531 -23.34 -13.29 -24.60
C GLY A 531 -24.01 -14.51 -25.21
N THR A 532 -25.29 -14.39 -25.58
CA THR A 532 -25.96 -15.36 -26.45
C THR A 532 -26.23 -14.67 -27.78
N THR A 533 -25.71 -15.28 -28.83
CA THR A 533 -25.89 -14.95 -30.23
C THR A 533 -27.35 -15.10 -30.66
N ALA A 534 -27.88 -14.05 -31.29
CA ALA A 534 -29.00 -14.16 -32.22
C ALA A 534 -28.82 -13.09 -33.30
N GLY A 535 -28.72 -13.55 -34.55
CA GLY A 535 -28.42 -12.70 -35.69
C GLY A 535 -29.56 -11.78 -36.09
N SER A 536 -29.20 -10.67 -36.74
CA SER A 536 -30.11 -9.95 -37.62
C SER A 536 -29.32 -9.36 -38.79
N THR A 537 -29.56 -9.91 -39.97
CA THR A 537 -29.27 -9.30 -41.27
C THR A 537 -30.21 -8.11 -41.50
N VAL A 538 -29.69 -6.89 -41.67
CA VAL A 538 -30.28 -5.85 -42.54
C VAL A 538 -29.16 -4.96 -43.12
N SER A 539 -29.25 -4.74 -44.43
CA SER A 539 -28.35 -4.00 -45.32
C SER A 539 -28.39 -2.46 -45.15
N PRO A 540 -27.46 -1.70 -45.78
CA PRO A 540 -27.14 -0.32 -45.44
C PRO A 540 -28.02 0.71 -46.16
N GLY A 541 -28.37 1.78 -45.45
CA GLY A 541 -29.06 2.95 -45.98
C GLY A 541 -28.19 4.20 -45.84
N VAL A 542 -27.74 4.71 -46.98
CA VAL A 542 -27.08 6.01 -47.18
C VAL A 542 -28.09 7.14 -46.94
N VAL A 543 -27.73 8.17 -46.16
CA VAL A 543 -28.24 9.54 -46.34
C VAL A 543 -27.13 10.55 -46.04
N GLU A 544 -26.95 11.45 -47.01
CA GLU A 544 -25.97 12.52 -47.06
C GLU A 544 -26.27 13.70 -46.10
N THR A 545 -25.15 14.36 -45.77
CA THR A 545 -24.90 15.69 -45.21
C THR A 545 -26.01 16.74 -45.17
N THR A 546 -26.01 17.53 -44.09
CA THR A 546 -26.09 18.99 -44.16
C THR A 546 -25.35 19.65 -42.99
N THR A 547 -24.47 20.59 -43.32
CA THR A 547 -23.66 21.44 -42.44
C THR A 547 -24.38 22.75 -42.12
N GLN A 548 -24.41 23.12 -40.83
CA GLN A 548 -24.47 24.48 -40.26
C GLN A 548 -24.32 24.27 -38.74
N GLY A 549 -23.44 24.89 -37.96
CA GLY A 549 -22.79 26.19 -38.07
C GLY A 549 -23.17 27.01 -36.83
N SER A 550 -22.32 26.99 -35.79
CA SER A 550 -22.26 27.77 -34.54
C SER A 550 -21.99 26.80 -33.40
N GLY A 551 -20.94 26.93 -32.59
CA GLY A 551 -20.48 28.14 -31.93
C GLY A 551 -20.54 27.78 -30.44
N ASP A 552 -19.45 27.18 -29.95
CA ASP A 552 -18.97 27.15 -28.56
C ASP A 552 -18.11 25.90 -28.34
N LYS A 553 -16.85 26.03 -28.73
CA LYS A 553 -15.77 25.18 -28.21
C LYS A 553 -15.55 25.55 -26.75
N ALA A 554 -16.31 24.93 -25.85
CA ALA A 554 -15.88 24.79 -24.46
C ALA A 554 -14.76 23.74 -24.45
N GLY A 555 -13.53 24.19 -24.66
CA GLY A 555 -12.35 23.41 -24.36
C GLY A 555 -12.31 23.15 -22.86
N ILE A 556 -12.48 21.90 -22.46
CA ILE A 556 -12.18 21.48 -21.09
C ILE A 556 -10.70 21.14 -21.05
N SER A 557 -9.90 22.18 -20.77
CA SER A 557 -8.54 22.10 -20.25
C SER A 557 -8.59 22.62 -18.82
N VAL A 558 -8.48 21.69 -17.88
CA VAL A 558 -8.45 21.86 -16.42
C VAL A 558 -7.58 20.67 -15.98
N ALA A 559 -6.24 20.72 -15.98
CA ALA A 559 -5.39 21.30 -14.93
C ALA A 559 -6.13 21.31 -13.59
N PHE A 560 -5.49 20.94 -12.48
CA PHE A 560 -6.08 20.82 -11.11
C PHE A 560 -6.60 19.39 -10.84
N LEU A 561 -5.90 18.46 -10.19
CA LEU A 561 -5.21 18.67 -8.91
C LEU A 561 -4.35 17.47 -8.41
N VAL A 562 -3.95 16.50 -9.25
CA VAL A 562 -2.95 15.46 -8.85
C VAL A 562 -1.95 15.13 -9.98
N VAL A 563 -1.42 16.18 -10.61
CA VAL A 563 0.01 16.19 -10.95
C VAL A 563 0.84 16.31 -9.63
N LEU A 564 0.18 16.41 -8.48
CA LEU A 564 0.71 16.71 -7.16
C LEU A 564 1.33 15.54 -6.38
N ALA A 565 1.41 14.31 -6.88
CA ALA A 565 2.27 13.27 -6.29
C ALA A 565 3.63 13.16 -7.00
N LEU A 566 3.88 13.94 -8.05
CA LEU A 566 5.11 13.86 -8.85
C LEU A 566 6.36 14.36 -8.11
N PHE A 567 6.19 14.94 -6.92
CA PHE A 567 7.24 15.68 -6.21
C PHE A 567 7.17 15.61 -4.67
N TYR A 568 6.35 14.73 -4.09
CA TYR A 568 6.17 14.72 -2.64
C TYR A 568 6.87 13.54 -1.94
N MET A 569 7.98 13.05 -2.45
CA MET A 569 8.86 12.21 -1.63
C MET A 569 10.32 12.64 -1.71
N ILE A 570 10.83 13.11 -2.85
CA ILE A 570 12.18 13.68 -3.00
C ILE A 570 12.21 14.60 -4.23
#